data_AF-A0A015LBV7-F1
#
_entry.id   AF-A0A015LBV7-F1
#
_cell.length_a   1.000
_cell.length_b   1.000
_cell.length_c   1.000
_cell.angle_alpha   90.00
_cell.angle_beta   90.00
_cell.angle_gamma   90.00
#
_symmetry.space_group_name_H-M   'P 1'
#
loop_
_entity.id
_entity.type
_entity.pdbx_description
1 polymer ?
#
loop_
_entity_poly.entity_id
_entity_poly.type
_entity_poly.pdbx_seq_one_letter_code
_entity_poly.pdbx_strand_id
1 'polypeptide(L)'
;MLEELIWRYQILAFEHVLFALIRGQREKNATAFKILDFLLFKSEEYSGRVNYFISLGFTHRYWIEDDHHDKLMKYLERYPEYFQYEAYAIGGYDEYETVAKKLDPPLTATNMPIYYTSAIRKSLPILDLVIGRLIEFSETEMLTRLLDEYGQIYKFHQTPLSFVRDLLCYYYPAPTLRDSTICSKLIKLLDFDEYDFATELLNYGTNEILFSGLFDSSYFEKVFHKLANHMEPQKCAPKTNTKLPERHFQEIPNPVVRALHIACVEVLATPVSSQDIVKSTLDVILMNGRKNTAVQPIVLHAMGLLYSFLPTKEFVDKMFDEMLVLIQTDPHLAEFSQPCNISGCGPLFSRTYSNRSHLQSMDPLQQLLSSNSEQPFSTMFPYIFNDYRSNLRNFGTNAANSFLTFIHSLLHYSNIEVVQDFLDKFVMLNGIKTDIQLLYLCALVGPLIYRFEHNFLFIQSFLRTFIQHLHDVTLNMKLEECGDSTLALEQIYDFLHCVKPIIMNDIYTSGIIRLLKLPVQNRLRL
;
A
#
# COMPACT_ATOMS: atom_id res chain seq x y z
N MET A 1 -8.16 35.17 29.82
CA MET A 1 -9.56 34.74 29.59
C MET A 1 -9.69 33.34 29.02
N LEU A 2 -9.38 33.05 27.74
CA LEU A 2 -9.61 31.69 27.19
C LEU A 2 -8.83 30.60 27.97
N GLU A 3 -7.57 30.87 28.28
CA GLU A 3 -6.72 30.01 29.11
C GLU A 3 -7.32 29.75 30.51
N GLU A 4 -7.88 30.79 31.16
CA GLU A 4 -8.53 30.66 32.46
C GLU A 4 -9.82 29.82 32.37
N LEU A 5 -10.58 29.93 31.27
CA LEU A 5 -11.77 29.12 31.05
C LEU A 5 -11.44 27.63 30.89
N ILE A 6 -10.25 27.32 30.35
CA ILE A 6 -9.78 25.95 30.14
C ILE A 6 -9.16 25.38 31.41
N TRP A 7 -8.19 26.08 32.00
CA TRP A 7 -7.34 25.49 33.04
C TRP A 7 -7.74 25.89 34.46
N ARG A 8 -8.10 27.16 34.69
CA ARG A 8 -8.44 27.69 36.02
C ARG A 8 -9.86 27.31 36.43
N TYR A 9 -10.83 27.58 35.55
CA TYR A 9 -12.25 27.34 35.83
C TYR A 9 -12.77 26.02 35.26
N GLN A 10 -11.99 25.37 34.37
CA GLN A 10 -12.33 24.10 33.71
C GLN A 10 -13.76 24.04 33.16
N ILE A 11 -14.20 25.15 32.57
CA ILE A 11 -15.50 25.24 31.89
C ILE A 11 -15.43 24.57 30.53
N LEU A 12 -14.27 24.67 29.87
CA LEU A 12 -14.01 24.10 28.55
C LEU A 12 -12.89 23.06 28.67
N ALA A 13 -13.14 21.86 28.16
CA ALA A 13 -12.09 20.84 28.05
C ALA A 13 -11.09 21.24 26.95
N PHE A 14 -9.79 21.12 27.24
CA PHE A 14 -8.71 21.52 26.33
C PHE A 14 -8.80 20.80 24.98
N GLU A 15 -9.01 19.49 25.00
CA GLU A 15 -9.16 18.63 23.82
C GLU A 15 -10.32 19.09 22.92
N HIS A 16 -11.44 19.54 23.51
CA HIS A 16 -12.59 20.02 22.76
C HIS A 16 -12.30 21.38 22.12
N VAL A 17 -11.57 22.26 22.80
CA VAL A 17 -11.17 23.56 22.23
C VAL A 17 -10.21 23.35 21.07
N LEU A 18 -9.18 22.52 21.23
CA LEU A 18 -8.26 22.17 20.15
C LEU A 18 -9.02 21.61 18.94
N PHE A 19 -9.91 20.63 19.18
CA PHE A 19 -10.73 20.03 18.13
C PHE A 19 -11.62 21.05 17.41
N ALA A 20 -12.25 21.97 18.15
CA ALA A 20 -13.09 23.01 17.57
C ALA A 20 -12.29 24.01 16.71
N LEU A 21 -11.04 24.29 17.05
CA LEU A 21 -10.17 25.19 16.28
C LEU A 21 -9.76 24.57 14.94
N ILE A 22 -9.59 23.24 14.88
CA ILE A 22 -9.14 22.53 13.68
C ILE A 22 -10.28 21.99 12.81
N ARG A 23 -11.46 21.71 13.39
CA ARG A 23 -12.56 21.07 12.67
C ARG A 23 -13.37 22.10 11.87
N GLY A 24 -13.69 21.74 10.63
CA GLY A 24 -14.72 22.43 9.84
C GLY A 24 -14.23 23.63 9.03
N GLN A 25 -12.93 23.93 9.04
CA GLN A 25 -12.35 24.98 8.21
C GLN A 25 -11.89 24.41 6.87
N ARG A 26 -12.50 24.89 5.77
CA ARG A 26 -12.05 24.57 4.39
C ARG A 26 -10.82 25.39 4.00
N GLU A 27 -10.69 26.59 4.55
CA GLU A 27 -9.60 27.52 4.30
C GLU A 27 -8.87 27.84 5.60
N LYS A 28 -7.62 28.27 5.49
CA LYS A 28 -6.79 28.61 6.64
C LYS A 28 -7.37 29.82 7.39
N ASN A 29 -7.90 29.59 8.60
CA ASN A 29 -8.27 30.69 9.48
C ASN A 29 -7.07 31.14 10.32
N ALA A 30 -6.43 32.24 9.91
CA ALA A 30 -5.26 32.77 10.61
C ALA A 30 -5.49 33.02 12.11
N THR A 31 -6.72 33.38 12.52
CA THR A 31 -7.04 33.58 13.94
C THR A 31 -7.07 32.26 14.71
N ALA A 32 -7.64 31.20 14.13
CA ALA A 32 -7.66 29.89 14.76
C ALA A 32 -6.25 29.33 14.96
N PHE A 33 -5.38 29.47 13.96
CA PHE A 33 -3.97 29.08 14.07
C PHE A 33 -3.19 29.90 15.09
N LYS A 34 -3.46 31.20 15.22
CA LYS A 34 -2.86 32.03 16.29
C LYS A 34 -3.29 31.58 17.68
N ILE A 35 -4.57 31.22 17.85
CA ILE A 35 -5.08 30.68 19.12
C ILE A 35 -4.47 29.31 19.39
N LEU A 36 -4.37 28.46 18.38
CA LEU A 36 -3.74 27.14 18.48
C LEU A 36 -2.26 27.24 18.88
N ASP A 37 -1.49 28.13 18.24
CA ASP A 37 -0.09 28.42 18.58
C ASP A 37 0.04 28.97 20.01
N PHE A 38 -0.89 29.81 20.44
CA PHE A 38 -0.91 30.31 21.82
C PHE A 38 -1.16 29.19 22.83
N LEU A 39 -2.18 28.36 22.61
CA LEU A 39 -2.58 27.29 23.53
C LEU A 39 -1.55 26.15 23.61
N LEU A 40 -0.86 25.85 22.50
CA LEU A 40 0.14 24.79 22.46
C LEU A 40 1.53 25.25 22.90
N PHE A 41 1.97 26.46 22.56
CA PHE A 41 3.39 26.83 22.75
C PHE A 41 3.62 28.02 23.68
N LYS A 42 2.71 29.00 23.70
CA LYS A 42 2.92 30.23 24.48
C LYS A 42 2.41 30.13 25.91
N SER A 43 1.34 29.36 26.13
CA SER A 43 0.81 29.07 27.45
C SER A 43 1.66 27.98 28.12
N GLU A 44 2.08 28.24 29.36
CA GLU A 44 2.85 27.28 30.17
C GLU A 44 1.97 26.16 30.75
N GLU A 45 0.64 26.27 30.63
CA GLU A 45 -0.30 25.33 31.23
C GLU A 45 -0.20 23.94 30.60
N TYR A 46 -0.24 23.85 29.27
CA TYR A 46 -0.16 22.55 28.59
C TYR A 46 1.26 21.98 28.62
N SER A 47 2.26 22.79 28.28
CA SER A 47 3.67 22.39 28.30
C SER A 47 4.13 21.99 29.71
N GLY A 48 3.71 22.71 30.76
CA GLY A 48 3.97 22.38 32.15
C GLY A 48 3.37 21.05 32.58
N ARG A 49 2.13 20.74 32.17
CA ARG A 49 1.49 19.43 32.41
C ARG A 49 2.23 18.31 31.70
N VAL A 50 2.61 18.50 30.44
CA VAL A 50 3.39 17.50 29.67
C VAL A 50 4.74 17.25 30.35
N ASN A 51 5.49 18.30 30.68
CA ASN A 51 6.79 18.18 31.33
C ASN A 51 6.70 17.45 32.68
N TYR A 52 5.68 17.77 33.48
CA TYR A 52 5.48 17.08 34.74
C TYR A 52 5.05 15.62 34.54
N PHE A 53 4.15 15.34 33.61
CA PHE A 53 3.74 13.98 33.27
C PHE A 53 4.93 13.12 32.82
N ILE A 54 5.81 13.66 31.98
CA ILE A 54 7.06 12.99 31.57
C ILE A 54 7.99 12.78 32.77
N SER A 55 8.11 13.76 33.67
CA SER A 55 8.98 13.66 34.85
C SER A 55 8.57 12.56 35.84
N LEU A 56 7.29 12.17 35.84
CA LEU A 56 6.79 11.07 36.68
C LEU A 56 7.19 9.69 36.17
N GLY A 57 7.75 9.60 34.96
CA GLY A 57 8.34 8.36 34.44
C GLY A 57 7.30 7.26 34.22
N PHE A 58 6.14 7.59 33.67
CA PHE A 58 5.16 6.59 33.24
C PHE A 58 5.77 5.65 32.20
N THR A 59 5.58 4.36 32.42
CA THR A 59 5.92 3.33 31.43
C THR A 59 4.85 3.36 30.34
N HIS A 60 5.26 3.34 29.08
CA HIS A 60 4.31 3.23 27.96
C HIS A 60 3.55 1.90 27.97
N ARG A 61 4.17 0.84 28.52
CA ARG A 61 3.61 -0.48 28.79
C ARG A 61 2.95 -0.52 30.17
N TYR A 62 1.76 0.08 30.28
CA TYR A 62 1.03 0.19 31.56
C TYR A 62 0.77 -1.16 32.24
N TRP A 63 0.73 -2.27 31.49
CA TRP A 63 0.52 -3.62 32.03
C TRP A 63 1.74 -4.21 32.77
N ILE A 64 2.91 -3.58 32.68
CA ILE A 64 4.14 -3.97 33.40
C ILE A 64 4.37 -3.03 34.60
N GLU A 65 3.58 -1.96 34.71
CA GLU A 65 3.77 -0.91 35.70
C GLU A 65 2.88 -1.11 36.92
N ASP A 66 3.50 -1.47 38.05
CA ASP A 66 2.79 -1.71 39.31
C ASP A 66 2.31 -0.41 39.99
N ASP A 67 3.03 0.70 39.80
CA ASP A 67 2.80 1.99 40.48
C ASP A 67 2.08 3.04 39.62
N HIS A 68 1.39 2.61 38.55
CA HIS A 68 0.71 3.52 37.61
C HIS A 68 -0.29 4.45 38.31
N HIS A 69 -1.11 3.91 39.23
CA HIS A 69 -2.12 4.69 39.93
C HIS A 69 -1.51 5.76 40.84
N ASP A 70 -0.43 5.42 41.57
CA ASP A 70 0.26 6.36 42.46
C ASP A 70 0.88 7.52 41.68
N LYS A 71 1.48 7.25 40.50
CA LYS A 71 1.97 8.29 39.59
C LYS A 71 0.84 9.17 39.08
N LEU A 72 -0.31 8.57 38.73
CA LEU A 72 -1.47 9.34 38.28
C LEU A 72 -2.03 10.23 39.39
N MET A 73 -2.09 9.75 40.63
CA MET A 73 -2.54 10.56 41.76
C MET A 73 -1.60 11.73 42.02
N LYS A 74 -0.27 11.54 41.96
CA LYS A 74 0.70 12.65 42.01
C LYS A 74 0.49 13.68 40.89
N TYR A 75 0.19 13.21 39.68
CA TYR A 75 -0.16 14.10 38.56
C TYR A 75 -1.42 14.93 38.89
N LEU A 76 -2.50 14.28 39.35
CA LEU A 76 -3.77 14.93 39.66
C LEU A 76 -3.73 15.81 40.92
N GLU A 77 -2.83 15.54 41.86
CA GLU A 77 -2.57 16.43 43.01
C GLU A 77 -2.02 17.78 42.55
N ARG A 78 -1.12 17.78 41.56
CA ARG A 78 -0.53 19.01 41.00
C ARG A 78 -1.43 19.66 39.97
N TYR A 79 -2.11 18.87 39.13
CA TYR A 79 -3.01 19.32 38.08
C TYR A 79 -4.36 18.61 38.20
N PRO A 80 -5.23 19.03 39.16
CA PRO A 80 -6.54 18.44 39.33
C PRO A 80 -7.39 18.56 38.06
N GLU A 81 -8.13 17.51 37.72
CA GLU A 81 -9.06 17.48 36.59
C GLU A 81 -10.50 17.33 37.09
N TYR A 82 -11.33 18.32 36.77
CA TYR A 82 -12.72 18.48 37.18
C TYR A 82 -13.63 18.42 35.94
N PHE A 83 -14.80 17.78 36.06
CA PHE A 83 -15.64 17.44 34.91
C PHE A 83 -17.07 17.98 34.99
N GLN A 84 -17.45 18.56 36.13
CA GLN A 84 -18.80 19.03 36.45
C GLN A 84 -18.79 20.50 36.91
N TYR A 85 -17.82 21.30 36.44
CA TYR A 85 -17.66 22.72 36.78
C TYR A 85 -17.31 22.99 38.26
N GLU A 86 -16.75 22.00 38.94
CA GLU A 86 -16.31 22.12 40.34
C GLU A 86 -15.26 23.21 40.50
N ALA A 87 -14.29 23.27 39.59
CA ALA A 87 -13.27 24.32 39.57
C ALA A 87 -13.87 25.73 39.49
N TYR A 88 -14.94 25.90 38.70
CA TYR A 88 -15.66 27.17 38.63
C TYR A 88 -16.40 27.50 39.93
N ALA A 89 -17.02 26.51 40.58
CA ALA A 89 -17.73 26.69 41.84
C ALA A 89 -16.81 27.11 43.00
N ILE A 90 -15.56 26.63 42.99
CA ILE A 90 -14.53 26.91 44.00
C ILE A 90 -13.77 28.23 43.70
N GLY A 91 -14.01 28.88 42.56
CA GLY A 91 -13.32 30.14 42.21
C GLY A 91 -11.93 29.95 41.58
N GLY A 92 -11.62 28.72 41.14
CA GLY A 92 -10.30 28.30 40.66
C GLY A 92 -9.42 27.69 41.78
N TYR A 93 -8.12 27.57 41.53
CA TYR A 93 -7.17 26.91 42.46
C TYR A 93 -6.72 27.78 43.65
N ASP A 94 -7.09 29.06 43.68
CA ASP A 94 -6.55 30.02 44.65
C ASP A 94 -7.39 30.12 45.95
N GLU A 95 -8.62 29.58 45.97
CA GLU A 95 -9.57 29.73 47.09
C GLU A 95 -10.06 28.36 47.60
N TYR A 96 -9.16 27.62 48.26
CA TYR A 96 -9.49 26.30 48.86
C TYR A 96 -10.53 26.35 49.98
N GLU A 97 -10.85 27.52 50.54
CA GLU A 97 -11.61 27.62 51.80
C GLU A 97 -13.07 28.06 51.64
N THR A 98 -13.53 28.49 50.46
CA THR A 98 -14.93 28.87 50.26
C THR A 98 -15.44 28.51 48.87
N VAL A 99 -16.54 27.75 48.79
CA VAL A 99 -17.32 27.61 47.54
C VAL A 99 -17.81 29.01 47.17
N ALA A 100 -17.06 29.69 46.31
CA ALA A 100 -17.29 31.08 45.94
C ALA A 100 -18.66 31.27 45.25
N LYS A 101 -19.18 30.23 44.58
CA LYS A 101 -20.43 30.29 43.81
C LYS A 101 -21.29 29.02 43.98
N LYS A 102 -22.57 29.21 44.31
CA LYS A 102 -23.58 28.12 44.29
C LYS A 102 -23.97 27.81 42.85
N LEU A 103 -23.79 26.56 42.44
CA LEU A 103 -24.27 26.04 41.16
C LEU A 103 -25.76 25.70 41.23
N ASP A 104 -26.49 25.95 40.14
CA ASP A 104 -27.89 25.57 39.96
C ASP A 104 -28.05 24.84 38.60
N PRO A 105 -28.35 23.52 38.58
CA PRO A 105 -28.57 22.63 39.74
C PRO A 105 -27.30 22.40 40.57
N PRO A 106 -27.41 22.08 41.88
CA PRO A 106 -26.26 21.80 42.73
C PRO A 106 -25.51 20.54 42.26
N LEU A 107 -24.20 20.51 42.52
CA LEU A 107 -23.35 19.33 42.32
C LEU A 107 -23.96 18.16 43.09
N THR A 108 -24.61 17.26 42.35
CA THR A 108 -25.37 16.13 42.90
C THR A 108 -24.77 14.79 42.50
N ALA A 109 -23.83 14.79 41.55
CA ALA A 109 -23.22 13.57 41.04
C ALA A 109 -21.93 13.24 41.81
N THR A 110 -21.82 11.98 42.22
CA THR A 110 -20.57 11.41 42.71
C THR A 110 -19.57 11.34 41.56
N ASN A 111 -18.34 11.82 41.77
CA ASN A 111 -17.31 11.73 40.75
C ASN A 111 -17.01 10.26 40.41
N MET A 112 -16.98 9.98 39.11
CA MET A 112 -16.59 8.66 38.63
C MET A 112 -15.10 8.44 38.90
N PRO A 113 -14.68 7.22 39.24
CA PRO A 113 -13.29 6.93 39.53
C PRO A 113 -12.40 7.11 38.30
N ILE A 114 -11.24 7.73 38.51
CA ILE A 114 -10.22 7.99 37.48
C ILE A 114 -9.08 6.99 37.65
N TYR A 115 -8.85 6.15 36.64
CA TYR A 115 -7.82 5.10 36.69
C TYR A 115 -6.66 5.33 35.72
N TYR A 116 -6.96 5.83 34.52
CA TYR A 116 -5.97 5.94 33.43
C TYR A 116 -6.04 7.27 32.67
N THR A 117 -7.09 8.07 32.88
CA THR A 117 -7.33 9.27 32.08
C THR A 117 -6.54 10.45 32.61
N SER A 118 -5.95 11.20 31.68
CA SER A 118 -5.35 12.52 31.93
C SER A 118 -5.58 13.40 30.71
N ALA A 119 -5.50 14.72 30.87
CA ALA A 119 -5.55 15.70 29.80
C ALA A 119 -4.51 15.39 28.70
N ILE A 120 -3.34 14.86 29.07
CA ILE A 120 -2.28 14.47 28.13
C ILE A 120 -2.68 13.27 27.27
N ARG A 121 -3.26 12.22 27.87
CA ARG A 121 -3.71 11.06 27.09
C ARG A 121 -4.93 11.39 26.23
N LYS A 122 -5.83 12.25 26.73
CA LYS A 122 -7.03 12.72 25.99
C LYS A 122 -6.68 13.64 24.82
N SER A 123 -5.56 14.36 24.87
CA SER A 123 -5.15 15.26 23.79
C SER A 123 -4.54 14.51 22.59
N LEU A 124 -3.93 13.33 22.78
CA LEU A 124 -3.23 12.59 21.73
C LEU A 124 -4.06 12.41 20.43
N PRO A 125 -5.31 11.85 20.46
CA PRO A 125 -6.10 11.71 19.24
C PRO A 125 -6.44 13.04 18.56
N ILE A 126 -6.47 14.14 19.32
CA ILE A 126 -6.71 15.47 18.78
C ILE A 126 -5.42 16.03 18.17
N LEU A 127 -4.26 15.75 18.76
CA LEU A 127 -2.96 16.11 18.20
C LEU A 127 -2.71 15.42 16.86
N ASP A 128 -3.16 14.17 16.66
CA ASP A 128 -3.12 13.50 15.36
C ASP A 128 -3.83 14.34 14.28
N LEU A 129 -5.01 14.84 14.61
CA LEU A 129 -5.80 15.70 13.72
C LEU A 129 -5.12 17.07 13.51
N VAL A 130 -4.50 17.63 14.55
CA VAL A 130 -3.71 18.87 14.45
C VAL A 130 -2.55 18.66 13.47
N ILE A 131 -1.79 17.56 13.59
CA ILE A 131 -0.69 17.23 12.67
C ILE A 131 -1.19 17.14 11.23
N GLY A 132 -2.27 16.40 10.99
CA GLY A 132 -2.87 16.30 9.65
C GLY A 132 -3.25 17.66 9.08
N ARG A 133 -3.86 18.54 9.89
CA ARG A 133 -4.21 19.91 9.46
C ARG A 133 -2.99 20.79 9.19
N LEU A 134 -1.95 20.68 10.00
CA LEU A 134 -0.70 21.42 9.77
C LEU A 134 -0.06 21.01 8.44
N ILE A 135 -0.12 19.72 8.07
CA ILE A 135 0.33 19.22 6.78
C ILE A 135 -0.54 19.77 5.65
N GLU A 136 -1.87 19.72 5.77
CA GLU A 136 -2.81 20.26 4.77
C GLU A 136 -2.57 21.74 4.46
N PHE A 137 -2.33 22.55 5.49
CA PHE A 137 -2.09 23.99 5.34
C PHE A 137 -0.61 24.35 5.16
N SER A 138 0.28 23.37 5.05
CA SER A 138 1.73 23.57 4.86
C SER A 138 2.41 24.39 5.97
N GLU A 139 1.96 24.26 7.22
CA GLU A 139 2.53 24.94 8.40
C GLU A 139 3.74 24.17 8.96
N THR A 140 4.83 24.13 8.20
CA THR A 140 6.06 23.37 8.52
C THR A 140 6.69 23.78 9.86
N GLU A 141 6.81 25.08 10.14
CA GLU A 141 7.43 25.59 11.37
C GLU A 141 6.65 25.19 12.63
N MET A 142 5.33 25.31 12.58
CA MET A 142 4.46 24.97 13.71
C MET A 142 4.40 23.45 13.92
N LEU A 143 4.37 22.66 12.85
CA LEU A 143 4.46 21.21 12.92
C LEU A 143 5.79 20.75 13.52
N THR A 144 6.89 21.37 13.09
CA THR A 144 8.24 21.07 13.60
C THR A 144 8.32 21.32 15.11
N ARG A 145 7.84 22.48 15.57
CA ARG A 145 7.75 22.81 17.01
C ARG A 145 6.87 21.83 17.78
N LEU A 146 5.71 21.44 17.22
CA LEU A 146 4.81 20.47 17.83
C LEU A 146 5.52 19.12 18.05
N LEU A 147 6.20 18.62 17.03
CA LEU A 147 6.91 17.34 17.08
C LEU A 147 8.11 17.39 18.03
N ASP A 148 8.79 18.54 18.17
CA ASP A 148 9.91 18.70 19.09
C ASP A 148 9.47 18.74 20.56
N GLU A 149 8.45 19.54 20.88
CA GLU A 149 8.00 19.71 22.26
C GLU A 149 7.13 18.54 22.75
N TYR A 150 6.31 17.98 21.85
CA TYR A 150 5.28 17.00 22.19
C TYR A 150 5.50 15.63 21.54
N GLY A 151 6.57 15.40 20.78
CA GLY A 151 6.82 14.09 20.18
C GLY A 151 6.96 12.96 21.20
N GLN A 152 7.52 13.23 22.38
CA GLN A 152 7.76 12.21 23.41
C GLN A 152 6.46 11.60 23.97
N ILE A 153 5.35 12.34 23.99
CA ILE A 153 4.08 11.82 24.51
C ILE A 153 3.42 10.81 23.55
N TYR A 154 3.86 10.72 22.29
CA TYR A 154 3.39 9.68 21.36
C TYR A 154 3.79 8.26 21.76
N LYS A 155 4.73 8.09 22.69
CA LYS A 155 4.98 6.79 23.32
C LYS A 155 3.74 6.22 24.03
N PHE A 156 2.80 7.09 24.44
CA PHE A 156 1.55 6.69 25.08
C PHE A 156 0.37 6.56 24.09
N HIS A 157 0.63 6.75 22.80
CA HIS A 157 -0.36 6.59 21.75
C HIS A 157 -0.71 5.10 21.57
N GLN A 158 -1.97 4.80 21.27
CA GLN A 158 -2.45 3.41 21.19
C GLN A 158 -2.04 2.71 19.89
N THR A 159 -1.99 3.45 18.79
CA THR A 159 -1.70 2.91 17.45
C THR A 159 -0.67 3.76 16.68
N PRO A 160 0.54 4.01 17.24
CA PRO A 160 1.51 4.93 16.66
C PRO A 160 1.98 4.49 15.26
N LEU A 161 2.16 3.20 15.00
CA LEU A 161 2.64 2.71 13.70
C LEU A 161 1.58 2.93 12.62
N SER A 162 0.33 2.57 12.89
CA SER A 162 -0.79 2.80 11.97
C SER A 162 -0.99 4.29 11.72
N PHE A 163 -0.91 5.12 12.76
CA PHE A 163 -1.01 6.58 12.62
C PHE A 163 0.05 7.13 11.66
N VAL A 164 1.34 6.86 11.88
CA VAL A 164 2.41 7.36 11.01
C VAL A 164 2.27 6.81 9.59
N ARG A 165 1.95 5.52 9.44
CA ARG A 165 1.74 4.90 8.12
C ARG A 165 0.58 5.55 7.37
N ASP A 166 -0.56 5.72 8.01
CA ASP A 166 -1.76 6.30 7.41
C ASP A 166 -1.54 7.78 7.06
N LEU A 167 -0.86 8.52 7.94
CA LEU A 167 -0.47 9.92 7.72
C LEU A 167 0.42 10.07 6.47
N LEU A 168 1.48 9.25 6.38
CA LEU A 168 2.40 9.25 5.23
C LEU A 168 1.69 8.83 3.94
N CYS A 169 0.80 7.85 4.00
CA CYS A 169 0.08 7.36 2.83
C CYS A 169 -0.95 8.38 2.32
N TYR A 170 -1.73 8.96 3.22
CA TYR A 170 -2.80 9.89 2.86
C TYR A 170 -2.26 11.24 2.39
N TYR A 171 -1.22 11.76 3.06
CA TYR A 171 -0.61 13.05 2.72
C TYR A 171 0.65 12.94 1.87
N TYR A 172 0.97 11.78 1.29
CA TYR A 172 2.17 11.58 0.46
C TYR A 172 2.45 12.71 -0.57
N PRO A 173 1.45 13.24 -1.31
CA PRO A 173 1.72 14.31 -2.28
C PRO A 173 1.99 15.69 -1.64
N ALA A 174 1.73 15.86 -0.35
CA ALA A 174 1.86 17.15 0.34
C ALA A 174 3.33 17.60 0.38
N PRO A 175 3.61 18.89 0.08
CA PRO A 175 4.98 19.41 0.04
C PRO A 175 5.67 19.32 1.41
N THR A 176 4.91 19.40 2.50
CA THR A 176 5.40 19.28 3.87
C THR A 176 6.11 17.94 4.13
N LEU A 177 5.64 16.84 3.55
CA LEU A 177 6.27 15.52 3.73
C LEU A 177 7.48 15.29 2.81
N ARG A 178 7.79 16.23 1.92
CA ARG A 178 9.07 16.22 1.18
C ARG A 178 10.22 16.73 2.02
N ASP A 179 9.93 17.42 3.12
CA ASP A 179 10.94 17.85 4.08
C ASP A 179 11.43 16.64 4.90
N SER A 180 12.71 16.33 4.71
CA SER A 180 13.39 15.24 5.40
C SER A 180 13.35 15.36 6.92
N THR A 181 13.35 16.59 7.43
CA THR A 181 13.36 16.86 8.87
C THR A 181 12.03 16.47 9.50
N ILE A 182 10.91 16.78 8.84
CA ILE A 182 9.56 16.44 9.29
C ILE A 182 9.36 14.94 9.24
N CYS A 183 9.70 14.28 8.12
CA CYS A 183 9.60 12.83 7.99
C CYS A 183 10.45 12.10 9.03
N SER A 184 11.67 12.57 9.29
CA SER A 184 12.48 12.00 10.36
C SER A 184 11.85 12.16 11.74
N LYS A 185 11.26 13.32 12.04
CA LYS A 185 10.57 13.56 13.31
C LYS A 185 9.33 12.69 13.47
N LEU A 186 8.57 12.47 12.40
CA LEU A 186 7.42 11.56 12.39
C LEU A 186 7.85 10.11 12.66
N ILE A 187 8.95 9.64 12.06
CA ILE A 187 9.50 8.30 12.35
C ILE A 187 9.92 8.19 13.83
N LYS A 188 10.50 9.24 14.40
CA LYS A 188 10.93 9.29 15.82
C LYS A 188 9.77 9.24 16.82
N LEU A 189 8.52 9.36 16.38
CA LEU A 189 7.35 9.11 17.24
C LEU A 189 7.18 7.61 17.55
N LEU A 190 7.77 6.74 16.75
CA LEU A 190 7.65 5.28 16.85
C LEU A 190 8.67 4.70 17.84
N ASP A 191 8.29 3.59 18.49
CA ASP A 191 9.19 2.84 19.36
C ASP A 191 10.06 1.87 18.54
N PHE A 192 11.36 2.18 18.45
CA PHE A 192 12.34 1.36 17.72
C PHE A 192 12.68 0.03 18.42
N ASP A 193 12.30 -0.14 19.69
CA ASP A 193 12.43 -1.44 20.36
C ASP A 193 11.33 -2.42 19.91
N GLU A 194 10.17 -1.90 19.49
CA GLU A 194 9.05 -2.70 18.98
C GLU A 194 9.04 -2.84 17.46
N TYR A 195 9.46 -1.80 16.74
CA TYR A 195 9.42 -1.74 15.28
C TYR A 195 10.82 -1.78 14.67
N ASP A 196 11.08 -2.85 13.92
CA ASP A 196 12.37 -3.11 13.27
C ASP A 196 12.50 -2.36 11.94
N PHE A 197 13.00 -1.12 12.01
CA PHE A 197 13.30 -0.26 10.85
C PHE A 197 14.74 -0.43 10.37
N ALA A 198 14.95 -0.26 9.07
CA ALA A 198 16.27 -0.26 8.45
C ALA A 198 17.17 0.82 9.06
N THR A 199 18.43 0.46 9.31
CA THR A 199 19.42 1.34 9.95
C THR A 199 19.64 2.64 9.17
N GLU A 200 19.55 2.58 7.86
CA GLU A 200 19.66 3.69 6.93
C GLU A 200 18.57 4.74 7.20
N LEU A 201 17.33 4.30 7.46
CA LEU A 201 16.21 5.17 7.78
C LEU A 201 16.35 5.82 9.16
N LEU A 202 16.87 5.08 10.15
CA LEU A 202 17.06 5.60 11.50
C LEU A 202 18.14 6.69 11.55
N ASN A 203 19.21 6.53 10.78
CA ASN A 203 20.34 7.47 10.70
C ASN A 203 20.04 8.71 9.85
N TYR A 204 18.99 8.63 9.03
CA TYR A 204 18.59 9.66 8.07
C TYR A 204 18.37 11.04 8.70
N GLY A 205 17.91 11.09 9.96
CA GLY A 205 17.59 12.33 10.67
C GLY A 205 18.71 12.99 11.46
N THR A 206 19.90 12.40 11.48
CA THR A 206 21.01 12.84 12.36
C THR A 206 22.20 13.44 11.62
N ASN A 207 22.39 13.11 10.34
CA ASN A 207 23.56 13.53 9.56
C ASN A 207 23.12 14.09 8.20
N GLU A 208 23.07 15.42 8.07
CA GLU A 208 22.67 16.11 6.83
C GLU A 208 23.65 15.95 5.65
N ILE A 209 24.83 15.37 5.89
CA ILE A 209 26.01 15.57 5.04
C ILE A 209 26.21 14.43 4.01
N LEU A 210 25.49 13.29 4.12
CA LEU A 210 25.69 12.11 3.26
C LEU A 210 24.37 11.51 2.73
N PHE A 211 23.48 12.34 2.17
CA PHE A 211 22.21 11.86 1.63
C PHE A 211 22.32 11.17 0.26
N SER A 212 23.37 11.43 -0.52
CA SER A 212 23.50 10.86 -1.86
C SER A 212 23.85 9.37 -1.77
N GLY A 213 22.88 8.51 -2.05
CA GLY A 213 23.10 7.06 -2.22
C GLY A 213 22.75 6.19 -1.02
N LEU A 214 22.15 6.73 0.05
CA LEU A 214 21.63 5.91 1.16
C LEU A 214 20.43 5.05 0.75
N PHE A 215 19.55 5.60 -0.10
CA PHE A 215 18.33 4.95 -0.57
C PHE A 215 18.48 4.59 -2.05
N ASP A 216 19.26 3.54 -2.31
CA ASP A 216 19.45 2.98 -3.64
C ASP A 216 18.57 1.74 -3.88
N SER A 217 18.72 1.10 -5.04
CA SER A 217 18.00 -0.15 -5.34
C SER A 217 18.26 -1.25 -4.30
N SER A 218 19.46 -1.27 -3.69
CA SER A 218 19.81 -2.26 -2.66
C SER A 218 19.03 -2.04 -1.36
N TYR A 219 18.76 -0.79 -0.98
CA TYR A 219 17.90 -0.47 0.17
C TYR A 219 16.48 -1.03 -0.03
N PHE A 220 15.84 -0.72 -1.16
CA PHE A 220 14.48 -1.20 -1.44
C PHE A 220 14.44 -2.73 -1.56
N GLU A 221 15.47 -3.33 -2.14
CA GLU A 221 15.62 -4.79 -2.17
C GLU A 221 15.65 -5.40 -0.76
N LYS A 222 16.38 -4.80 0.19
CA LYS A 222 16.38 -5.26 1.59
C LYS A 222 14.98 -5.17 2.21
N VAL A 223 14.25 -4.08 1.97
CA VAL A 223 12.87 -3.89 2.46
C VAL A 223 11.95 -5.00 1.93
N PHE A 224 12.02 -5.29 0.63
CA PHE A 224 11.20 -6.35 0.01
C PHE A 224 11.53 -7.74 0.57
N HIS A 225 12.82 -8.07 0.72
CA HIS A 225 13.24 -9.33 1.31
C HIS A 225 12.87 -9.44 2.79
N LYS A 226 12.94 -8.33 3.54
CA LYS A 226 12.50 -8.29 4.93
C LYS A 226 11.01 -8.60 5.03
N LEU A 227 10.16 -8.00 4.20
CA LEU A 227 8.73 -8.32 4.15
C LEU A 227 8.49 -9.78 3.76
N ALA A 228 9.17 -10.28 2.73
CA ALA A 228 9.03 -11.65 2.27
C ALA A 228 9.41 -12.68 3.36
N ASN A 229 10.47 -12.41 4.13
CA ASN A 229 10.86 -13.24 5.27
C ASN A 229 9.77 -13.28 6.35
N HIS A 230 9.06 -12.16 6.58
CA HIS A 230 7.92 -12.08 7.49
C HIS A 230 6.62 -12.68 6.95
N MET A 231 6.58 -13.09 5.68
CA MET A 231 5.46 -13.86 5.13
C MET A 231 5.67 -15.37 5.29
N GLU A 232 6.90 -15.82 5.52
CA GLU A 232 7.24 -17.24 5.61
C GLU A 232 6.85 -17.82 6.98
N PRO A 233 5.89 -18.76 7.06
CA PRO A 233 5.34 -19.23 8.34
C PRO A 233 6.37 -19.83 9.30
N GLN A 234 7.46 -20.39 8.76
CA GLN A 234 8.54 -21.00 9.53
C GLN A 234 9.41 -19.94 10.25
N LYS A 235 9.60 -18.77 9.64
CA LYS A 235 10.38 -17.66 10.21
C LYS A 235 9.54 -16.79 11.15
N CYS A 236 8.23 -16.76 10.96
CA CYS A 236 7.28 -15.93 11.74
C CYS A 236 6.82 -16.55 13.05
N ALA A 237 7.47 -17.62 13.51
CA ALA A 237 7.05 -18.32 14.72
C ALA A 237 7.09 -17.38 15.95
N PRO A 238 6.03 -17.34 16.79
CA PRO A 238 5.83 -16.37 17.87
C PRO A 238 6.95 -16.23 18.91
N LYS A 239 7.90 -17.15 18.97
CA LYS A 239 8.90 -17.24 20.04
C LYS A 239 10.26 -16.65 19.66
N THR A 240 10.40 -16.04 18.49
CA THR A 240 11.71 -15.62 17.96
C THR A 240 12.22 -14.31 18.54
N ASN A 241 11.36 -13.41 19.04
CA ASN A 241 11.80 -12.12 19.58
C ASN A 241 11.31 -11.89 21.02
N THR A 242 12.21 -12.02 21.99
CA THR A 242 11.94 -11.85 23.43
C THR A 242 11.73 -10.39 23.86
N LYS A 243 11.96 -9.42 22.96
CA LYS A 243 11.79 -7.98 23.27
C LYS A 243 10.35 -7.50 23.10
N LEU A 244 9.58 -8.19 22.27
CA LEU A 244 8.20 -7.82 21.96
C LEU A 244 7.26 -8.18 23.13
N PRO A 245 6.26 -7.34 23.42
CA PRO A 245 5.25 -7.67 24.43
C PRO A 245 4.37 -8.84 23.96
N GLU A 246 3.53 -9.37 24.84
CA GLU A 246 2.56 -10.39 24.44
C GLU A 246 1.63 -9.88 23.32
N ARG A 247 1.19 -10.78 22.43
CA ARG A 247 0.47 -10.40 21.19
C ARG A 247 -0.77 -9.53 21.41
N HIS A 248 -1.47 -9.69 22.54
CA HIS A 248 -2.68 -8.92 22.84
C HIS A 248 -2.40 -7.49 23.33
N PHE A 249 -1.15 -7.19 23.68
CA PHE A 249 -0.66 -5.85 23.99
C PHE A 249 0.03 -5.16 22.82
N GLN A 250 0.22 -5.86 21.70
CA GLN A 250 0.79 -5.28 20.47
C GLN A 250 -0.31 -4.55 19.72
N GLU A 251 0.04 -3.40 19.11
CA GLU A 251 -0.85 -2.68 18.19
C GLU A 251 -1.35 -3.60 17.07
N ILE A 252 -0.41 -4.34 16.45
CA ILE A 252 -0.68 -5.25 15.35
C ILE A 252 -0.21 -6.66 15.74
N PRO A 253 -1.13 -7.58 16.08
CA PRO A 253 -0.78 -8.91 16.57
C PRO A 253 -0.28 -9.84 15.45
N ASN A 254 -0.67 -9.57 14.20
CA ASN A 254 -0.25 -10.37 13.05
C ASN A 254 1.13 -9.89 12.56
N PRO A 255 2.18 -10.73 12.60
CA PRO A 255 3.53 -10.33 12.22
C PRO A 255 3.64 -9.92 10.74
N VAL A 256 2.85 -10.53 9.85
CA VAL A 256 2.83 -10.17 8.42
C VAL A 256 2.30 -8.75 8.24
N VAL A 257 1.19 -8.45 8.90
CA VAL A 257 0.54 -7.12 8.81
C VAL A 257 1.44 -6.05 9.43
N ARG A 258 2.11 -6.36 10.55
CA ARG A 258 3.07 -5.45 11.16
C ARG A 258 4.27 -5.18 10.25
N ALA A 259 4.84 -6.24 9.67
CA ALA A 259 5.96 -6.11 8.72
C ALA A 259 5.56 -5.31 7.46
N LEU A 260 4.32 -5.47 7.00
CA LEU A 260 3.75 -4.67 5.91
C LEU A 260 3.68 -3.19 6.28
N HIS A 261 3.17 -2.85 7.46
CA HIS A 261 3.10 -1.45 7.92
C HIS A 261 4.49 -0.82 8.05
N ILE A 262 5.46 -1.57 8.59
CA ILE A 262 6.87 -1.15 8.66
C ILE A 262 7.40 -0.90 7.25
N ALA A 263 7.22 -1.85 6.32
CA ALA A 263 7.68 -1.71 4.94
C ALA A 263 7.03 -0.51 4.21
N CYS A 264 5.75 -0.23 4.45
CA CYS A 264 5.10 0.97 3.92
C CYS A 264 5.77 2.26 4.43
N VAL A 265 6.02 2.36 5.74
CA VAL A 265 6.72 3.52 6.32
C VAL A 265 8.15 3.63 5.78
N GLU A 266 8.87 2.51 5.63
CA GLU A 266 10.24 2.48 5.09
C GLU A 266 10.35 2.93 3.64
N VAL A 267 9.29 2.77 2.84
CA VAL A 267 9.24 3.26 1.47
C VAL A 267 8.79 4.72 1.44
N LEU A 268 7.70 5.05 2.14
CA LEU A 268 7.06 6.36 2.07
C LEU A 268 7.83 7.48 2.77
N ALA A 269 8.62 7.15 3.80
CA ALA A 269 9.38 8.15 4.55
C ALA A 269 10.74 8.50 3.92
N THR A 270 11.11 7.89 2.80
CA THR A 270 12.34 8.21 2.09
C THR A 270 12.20 9.54 1.32
N PRO A 271 13.29 10.32 1.15
CA PRO A 271 13.28 11.53 0.31
C PRO A 271 13.28 11.24 -1.18
N VAL A 272 13.25 9.96 -1.57
CA VAL A 272 13.36 9.55 -2.97
C VAL A 272 12.02 9.79 -3.66
N SER A 273 12.07 10.26 -4.90
CA SER A 273 10.85 10.45 -5.68
C SER A 273 10.15 9.11 -5.93
N SER A 274 8.81 9.08 -5.93
CA SER A 274 8.08 7.85 -6.22
C SER A 274 8.46 7.25 -7.59
N GLN A 275 8.88 8.07 -8.56
CA GLN A 275 9.36 7.61 -9.86
C GLN A 275 10.62 6.74 -9.72
N ASP A 276 11.58 7.18 -8.91
CA ASP A 276 12.86 6.49 -8.76
C ASP A 276 12.73 5.25 -7.88
N ILE A 277 11.79 5.25 -6.92
CA ILE A 277 11.39 4.06 -6.16
C ILE A 277 10.77 3.02 -7.09
N VAL A 278 9.86 3.43 -7.98
CA VAL A 278 9.24 2.55 -8.98
C VAL A 278 10.29 1.96 -9.91
N LYS A 279 11.22 2.78 -10.43
CA LYS A 279 12.35 2.29 -11.25
C LYS A 279 13.22 1.29 -10.49
N SER A 280 13.59 1.61 -9.25
CA SER A 280 14.39 0.70 -8.40
C SER A 280 13.68 -0.64 -8.19
N THR A 281 12.35 -0.61 -8.04
CA THR A 281 11.51 -1.80 -7.91
C THR A 281 11.45 -2.58 -9.23
N LEU A 282 11.34 -1.90 -10.36
CA LEU A 282 11.38 -2.53 -11.69
C LEU A 282 12.72 -3.19 -11.95
N ASP A 283 13.84 -2.59 -11.54
CA ASP A 283 15.16 -3.22 -11.68
C ASP A 283 15.23 -4.56 -10.91
N VAL A 284 14.55 -4.65 -9.77
CA VAL A 284 14.39 -5.91 -9.02
C VAL A 284 13.52 -6.92 -9.79
N ILE A 285 12.38 -6.49 -10.34
CA ILE A 285 11.42 -7.40 -11.02
C ILE A 285 11.97 -7.89 -12.36
N LEU A 286 12.58 -6.99 -13.15
CA LEU A 286 13.08 -7.24 -14.50
C LEU A 286 14.49 -7.83 -14.51
N MET A 287 15.15 -7.96 -13.35
CA MET A 287 16.53 -8.44 -13.20
C MET A 287 17.58 -7.55 -13.87
N ASN A 288 17.29 -6.27 -14.09
CA ASN A 288 18.20 -5.34 -14.74
C ASN A 288 19.45 -5.13 -13.86
N GLY A 289 20.65 -5.32 -14.45
CA GLY A 289 21.92 -5.08 -13.76
C GLY A 289 22.36 -6.16 -12.75
N ARG A 290 21.60 -7.24 -12.57
CA ARG A 290 21.98 -8.34 -11.66
C ARG A 290 22.80 -9.42 -12.35
N LYS A 291 23.84 -9.89 -11.65
CA LYS A 291 24.57 -11.11 -11.99
C LYS A 291 23.76 -12.32 -11.51
N ASN A 292 22.92 -12.88 -12.38
CA ASN A 292 22.39 -14.26 -12.34
C ASN A 292 21.59 -14.77 -11.13
N THR A 293 21.11 -13.94 -10.20
CA THR A 293 20.21 -14.42 -9.13
C THR A 293 18.77 -14.00 -9.43
N ALA A 294 17.98 -14.93 -9.96
CA ALA A 294 16.56 -14.71 -10.18
C ALA A 294 15.82 -14.54 -8.84
N VAL A 295 14.84 -13.63 -8.81
CA VAL A 295 14.08 -13.29 -7.60
C VAL A 295 13.22 -14.46 -7.16
N GLN A 296 13.16 -14.69 -5.84
CA GLN A 296 12.30 -15.74 -5.32
C GLN A 296 10.81 -15.33 -5.47
N PRO A 297 9.90 -16.27 -5.78
CA PRO A 297 8.49 -15.95 -5.99
C PRO A 297 7.83 -15.28 -4.79
N ILE A 298 8.27 -15.61 -3.57
CA ILE A 298 7.76 -15.00 -2.33
C ILE A 298 8.10 -13.51 -2.24
N VAL A 299 9.22 -13.08 -2.83
CA VAL A 299 9.63 -11.67 -2.86
C VAL A 299 8.76 -10.90 -3.84
N LEU A 300 8.52 -11.42 -5.05
CA LEU A 300 7.56 -10.82 -5.99
C LEU A 300 6.15 -10.72 -5.39
N HIS A 301 5.75 -11.75 -4.63
CA HIS A 301 4.48 -11.75 -3.93
C HIS A 301 4.40 -10.68 -2.82
N ALA A 302 5.46 -10.56 -2.02
CA ALA A 302 5.59 -9.53 -1.00
C ALA A 302 5.59 -8.11 -1.60
N MET A 303 6.25 -7.92 -2.74
CA MET A 303 6.24 -6.65 -3.48
C MET A 303 4.83 -6.30 -3.96
N GLY A 304 4.10 -7.27 -4.51
CA GLY A 304 2.70 -7.06 -4.92
C GLY A 304 1.80 -6.68 -3.74
N LEU A 305 1.95 -7.36 -2.60
CA LEU A 305 1.25 -7.00 -1.35
C LEU A 305 1.63 -5.60 -0.85
N LEU A 306 2.90 -5.22 -0.92
CA LEU A 306 3.34 -3.89 -0.50
C LEU A 306 2.72 -2.80 -1.40
N TYR A 307 2.81 -2.97 -2.72
CA TYR A 307 2.29 -2.00 -3.67
C TYR A 307 0.78 -1.82 -3.57
N SER A 308 0.02 -2.84 -3.17
CA SER A 308 -1.44 -2.69 -2.95
C SER A 308 -1.79 -1.82 -1.74
N PHE A 309 -0.82 -1.49 -0.87
CA PHE A 309 -0.97 -0.62 0.30
C PHE A 309 -0.27 0.74 0.15
N LEU A 310 0.39 1.00 -0.98
CA LEU A 310 1.00 2.29 -1.30
C LEU A 310 -0.03 3.22 -1.98
N PRO A 311 0.20 4.55 -1.98
CA PRO A 311 -0.66 5.50 -2.71
C PRO A 311 -0.83 5.14 -4.18
N THR A 312 -2.09 4.96 -4.61
CA THR A 312 -2.42 4.44 -5.95
C THR A 312 -1.84 5.31 -7.06
N LYS A 313 -2.07 6.63 -7.02
CA LYS A 313 -1.68 7.53 -8.09
C LYS A 313 -0.17 7.67 -8.24
N GLU A 314 0.55 7.64 -7.14
CA GLU A 314 1.98 7.91 -7.12
C GLU A 314 2.84 6.66 -7.35
N PHE A 315 2.31 5.46 -7.06
CA PHE A 315 3.05 4.20 -7.17
C PHE A 315 2.38 3.18 -8.11
N VAL A 316 1.10 2.86 -7.87
CA VAL A 316 0.40 1.79 -8.61
C VAL A 316 0.15 2.19 -10.06
N ASP A 317 -0.35 3.39 -10.31
CA ASP A 317 -0.60 3.90 -11.66
C ASP A 317 0.69 3.96 -12.49
N LYS A 318 1.80 4.36 -11.86
CA LYS A 318 3.11 4.38 -12.51
C LYS A 318 3.60 2.97 -12.86
N MET A 319 3.34 1.99 -11.98
CA MET A 319 3.64 0.58 -12.28
C MET A 319 2.79 0.07 -13.44
N PHE A 320 1.53 0.49 -13.56
CA PHE A 320 0.71 0.18 -14.73
C PHE A 320 1.23 0.86 -15.99
N ASP A 321 1.69 2.10 -15.93
CA ASP A 321 2.30 2.76 -17.10
C ASP A 321 3.54 2.00 -17.60
N GLU A 322 4.39 1.54 -16.68
CA GLU A 322 5.58 0.74 -16.99
C GLU A 322 5.22 -0.67 -17.53
N MET A 323 4.08 -1.23 -17.11
CA MET A 323 3.50 -2.42 -17.72
C MET A 323 3.20 -2.23 -19.20
N LEU A 324 2.54 -1.12 -19.54
CA LEU A 324 2.15 -0.82 -20.92
C LEU A 324 3.40 -0.65 -21.79
N VAL A 325 4.43 0.01 -21.26
CA VAL A 325 5.74 0.14 -21.92
C VAL A 325 6.37 -1.23 -22.14
N LEU A 326 6.38 -2.11 -21.14
CA LEU A 326 6.93 -3.47 -21.28
C LEU A 326 6.20 -4.27 -22.36
N ILE A 327 4.87 -4.22 -22.40
CA ILE A 327 4.07 -4.93 -23.43
C ILE A 327 4.46 -4.50 -24.84
N GLN A 328 4.76 -3.21 -25.03
CA GLN A 328 5.12 -2.65 -26.34
C GLN A 328 6.60 -2.84 -26.72
N THR A 329 7.50 -2.90 -25.73
CA THR A 329 8.95 -2.84 -25.94
C THR A 329 9.66 -4.17 -25.77
N ASP A 330 9.08 -5.13 -25.04
CA ASP A 330 9.72 -6.42 -24.80
C ASP A 330 9.87 -7.21 -26.12
N PRO A 331 11.11 -7.63 -26.46
CA PRO A 331 11.38 -8.27 -27.75
C PRO A 331 10.69 -9.63 -27.87
N HIS A 332 10.49 -10.36 -26.76
CA HIS A 332 9.85 -11.68 -26.78
C HIS A 332 8.33 -11.57 -26.98
N LEU A 333 7.71 -10.50 -26.49
CA LEU A 333 6.30 -10.20 -26.78
C LEU A 333 6.10 -9.72 -28.22
N ALA A 334 7.10 -9.04 -28.81
CA ALA A 334 7.03 -8.51 -30.18
C ALA A 334 7.19 -9.57 -31.29
N GLU A 335 7.40 -10.84 -30.94
CA GLU A 335 7.47 -11.97 -31.87
C GLU A 335 6.08 -12.61 -32.07
N PHE A 336 5.91 -13.34 -33.18
CA PHE A 336 4.71 -14.18 -33.39
C PHE A 336 4.92 -15.59 -32.83
N SER A 337 3.84 -16.19 -32.34
CA SER A 337 3.88 -17.58 -31.87
C SER A 337 3.96 -18.58 -33.04
N GLN A 338 4.37 -19.81 -32.74
CA GLN A 338 4.54 -20.86 -33.74
C GLN A 338 3.20 -21.21 -34.45
N PRO A 339 3.26 -21.59 -35.74
CA PRO A 339 2.08 -21.95 -36.51
C PRO A 339 1.47 -23.25 -35.98
N CYS A 340 0.14 -23.32 -35.97
CA CYS A 340 -0.61 -24.47 -35.47
C CYS A 340 -1.49 -25.06 -36.59
N ASN A 341 -1.14 -26.25 -37.08
CA ASN A 341 -1.93 -26.97 -38.08
C ASN A 341 -2.88 -27.96 -37.39
N ILE A 342 -4.19 -27.68 -37.44
CA ILE A 342 -5.22 -28.50 -36.78
C ILE A 342 -5.46 -29.85 -37.50
N SER A 343 -5.04 -29.99 -38.77
CA SER A 343 -5.32 -31.16 -39.63
C SER A 343 -4.59 -32.46 -39.27
N GLY A 344 -3.92 -32.55 -38.12
CA GLY A 344 -3.20 -33.75 -37.68
C GLY A 344 -3.27 -34.06 -36.18
N CYS A 345 -3.98 -33.26 -35.37
CA CYS A 345 -4.10 -33.53 -33.93
C CYS A 345 -5.24 -34.53 -33.67
N GLY A 346 -4.89 -35.81 -33.52
CA GLY A 346 -5.66 -36.72 -32.67
C GLY A 346 -5.74 -36.18 -31.23
N PRO A 347 -6.63 -36.70 -30.37
CA PRO A 347 -7.00 -36.06 -29.11
C PRO A 347 -5.84 -36.10 -28.10
N LEU A 348 -4.98 -35.09 -28.14
CA LEU A 348 -3.86 -34.91 -27.20
C LEU A 348 -4.07 -33.74 -26.22
N PHE A 349 -5.21 -33.04 -26.31
CA PHE A 349 -5.58 -31.98 -25.37
C PHE A 349 -6.92 -32.25 -24.68
N SER A 350 -7.06 -33.45 -24.13
CA SER A 350 -7.92 -33.67 -22.95
C SER A 350 -7.01 -33.92 -21.76
N ARG A 351 -6.41 -32.86 -21.22
CA ARG A 351 -5.92 -32.87 -19.84
C ARG A 351 -6.83 -31.96 -19.03
N THR A 352 -7.82 -32.61 -18.43
CA THR A 352 -8.58 -32.10 -17.30
C THR A 352 -7.64 -31.42 -16.31
N TYR A 353 -7.89 -30.14 -16.03
CA TYR A 353 -7.36 -29.43 -14.87
C TYR A 353 -7.95 -30.05 -13.61
N SER A 354 -7.38 -31.16 -13.17
CA SER A 354 -7.71 -31.79 -11.90
C SER A 354 -6.50 -32.53 -11.35
N ASN A 355 -5.90 -31.93 -10.32
CA ASN A 355 -4.99 -32.51 -9.34
C ASN A 355 -3.62 -33.07 -9.76
N ARG A 356 -2.60 -32.44 -9.16
CA ARG A 356 -1.31 -32.95 -8.66
C ARG A 356 -0.41 -33.78 -9.58
N SER A 357 0.85 -33.29 -9.62
CA SER A 357 2.12 -34.01 -9.81
C SER A 357 2.34 -34.67 -11.17
N HIS A 358 3.48 -34.29 -11.77
CA HIS A 358 4.08 -34.78 -13.01
C HIS A 358 3.70 -34.00 -14.29
N LEU A 359 4.28 -32.81 -14.45
CA LEU A 359 4.65 -32.35 -15.79
C LEU A 359 5.93 -33.10 -16.19
N GLN A 360 5.79 -33.98 -17.18
CA GLN A 360 6.93 -34.50 -17.94
C GLN A 360 7.63 -33.33 -18.64
N SER A 361 8.95 -33.33 -18.56
CA SER A 361 9.85 -32.49 -19.34
C SER A 361 9.51 -32.63 -20.83
N MET A 362 9.09 -31.54 -21.47
CA MET A 362 9.09 -31.47 -22.92
C MET A 362 10.56 -31.31 -23.34
N ASP A 363 11.11 -32.37 -23.94
CA ASP A 363 12.48 -32.37 -24.45
C ASP A 363 12.63 -31.28 -25.54
N PRO A 364 13.61 -30.36 -25.43
CA PRO A 364 13.85 -29.30 -26.43
C PRO A 364 14.20 -29.85 -27.83
N LEU A 365 14.54 -31.13 -27.95
CA LEU A 365 15.07 -31.74 -29.17
C LEU A 365 14.00 -32.09 -30.22
N GLN A 366 12.71 -32.11 -29.88
CA GLN A 366 11.65 -32.42 -30.85
C GLN A 366 11.18 -31.22 -31.70
N GLN A 367 11.55 -29.98 -31.37
CA GLN A 367 11.19 -28.79 -32.14
C GLN A 367 12.14 -28.49 -33.32
N LEU A 368 13.24 -29.23 -33.46
CA LEU A 368 14.30 -28.93 -34.44
C LEU A 368 14.06 -29.45 -35.87
N LEU A 369 12.93 -30.12 -36.16
CA LEU A 369 12.76 -30.83 -37.44
C LEU A 369 11.72 -30.28 -38.42
N SER A 370 11.22 -29.06 -38.24
CA SER A 370 10.41 -28.44 -39.31
C SER A 370 10.37 -26.90 -39.23
N SER A 371 11.33 -26.23 -39.86
CA SER A 371 11.20 -24.80 -40.14
C SER A 371 11.93 -24.42 -41.43
N ASN A 372 11.25 -24.60 -42.57
CA ASN A 372 11.51 -23.83 -43.78
C ASN A 372 10.47 -22.70 -43.84
N SER A 373 10.63 -21.68 -43.00
CA SER A 373 9.79 -20.46 -43.02
C SER A 373 10.65 -19.25 -42.69
N GLU A 374 10.55 -18.20 -43.50
CA GLU A 374 11.37 -16.97 -43.41
C GLU A 374 11.00 -16.04 -42.22
N GLN A 375 9.99 -16.40 -41.40
CA GLN A 375 9.64 -15.65 -40.19
C GLN A 375 10.30 -16.25 -38.93
N PRO A 376 10.94 -15.44 -38.07
CA PRO A 376 11.50 -15.90 -36.81
C PRO A 376 10.37 -16.14 -35.80
N PHE A 377 10.06 -17.41 -35.49
CA PHE A 377 9.12 -17.77 -34.43
C PHE A 377 9.79 -17.72 -33.05
N SER A 378 9.03 -17.31 -32.03
CA SER A 378 9.57 -17.17 -30.68
C SER A 378 9.95 -18.50 -30.03
N THR A 379 11.21 -18.63 -29.63
CA THR A 379 11.70 -19.75 -28.81
C THR A 379 11.36 -19.58 -27.32
N MET A 380 11.05 -18.35 -26.89
CA MET A 380 10.78 -18.00 -25.49
C MET A 380 9.31 -18.07 -25.11
N PHE A 381 8.40 -18.19 -26.10
CA PHE A 381 6.95 -18.21 -25.92
C PHE A 381 6.46 -19.10 -24.74
N PRO A 382 6.88 -20.38 -24.59
CA PRO A 382 6.42 -21.21 -23.47
C PRO A 382 6.86 -20.67 -22.10
N TYR A 383 8.07 -20.10 -22.02
CA TYR A 383 8.62 -19.59 -20.77
C TYR A 383 7.95 -18.28 -20.30
N ILE A 384 7.23 -17.56 -21.17
CA ILE A 384 6.48 -16.36 -20.77
C ILE A 384 5.28 -16.75 -19.89
N PHE A 385 4.59 -17.84 -20.23
CA PHE A 385 3.30 -18.22 -19.63
C PHE A 385 3.38 -19.40 -18.66
N ASN A 386 4.52 -20.11 -18.60
CA ASN A 386 4.75 -21.15 -17.60
C ASN A 386 4.74 -20.59 -16.16
N ASP A 387 4.46 -21.49 -15.20
CA ASP A 387 4.57 -21.17 -13.77
C ASP A 387 5.97 -20.62 -13.45
N TYR A 388 6.01 -19.43 -12.85
CA TYR A 388 7.23 -18.73 -12.46
C TYR A 388 8.18 -19.62 -11.65
N ARG A 389 7.65 -20.46 -10.75
CA ARG A 389 8.48 -21.38 -9.94
C ARG A 389 9.19 -22.42 -10.79
N SER A 390 8.53 -22.89 -11.85
CA SER A 390 9.10 -23.86 -12.78
C SER A 390 10.17 -23.20 -13.65
N ASN A 391 9.91 -21.99 -14.13
CA ASN A 391 10.90 -21.19 -14.86
C ASN A 391 12.13 -20.89 -14.01
N LEU A 392 11.94 -20.53 -12.74
CA LEU A 392 13.03 -20.27 -11.80
C LEU A 392 13.94 -21.50 -11.61
N ARG A 393 13.34 -22.69 -11.44
CA ARG A 393 14.11 -23.94 -11.29
C ARG A 393 14.87 -24.34 -12.55
N ASN A 394 14.33 -23.99 -13.71
CA ASN A 394 14.88 -24.34 -15.01
C ASN A 394 15.72 -23.23 -15.64
N PHE A 395 16.02 -22.15 -14.90
CA PHE A 395 16.75 -20.97 -15.39
C PHE A 395 16.10 -20.30 -16.63
N GLY A 396 14.77 -20.43 -16.76
CA GLY A 396 13.97 -19.87 -17.86
C GLY A 396 13.20 -18.60 -17.50
N THR A 397 13.54 -17.93 -16.40
CA THR A 397 12.87 -16.68 -15.99
C THR A 397 13.17 -15.55 -16.98
N ASN A 398 12.15 -14.81 -17.36
CA ASN A 398 12.25 -13.65 -18.24
C ASN A 398 11.46 -12.46 -17.65
N ALA A 399 11.66 -11.28 -18.24
CA ALA A 399 11.04 -10.04 -17.81
C ALA A 399 9.51 -10.13 -17.81
N ALA A 400 8.90 -10.54 -18.92
CA ALA A 400 7.45 -10.69 -19.06
C ALA A 400 6.85 -11.63 -18.01
N ASN A 401 7.43 -12.81 -17.78
CA ASN A 401 6.94 -13.77 -16.78
C ASN A 401 7.07 -13.25 -15.34
N SER A 402 8.17 -12.56 -15.02
CA SER A 402 8.40 -11.95 -13.70
C SER A 402 7.40 -10.84 -13.44
N PHE A 403 7.18 -9.97 -14.44
CA PHE A 403 6.29 -8.84 -14.34
C PHE A 403 4.82 -9.26 -14.29
N LEU A 404 4.42 -10.27 -15.08
CA LEU A 404 3.10 -10.90 -14.99
C LEU A 404 2.82 -11.43 -13.59
N THR A 405 3.79 -12.15 -13.00
CA THR A 405 3.68 -12.71 -11.64
C THR A 405 3.52 -11.60 -10.59
N PHE A 406 4.27 -10.51 -10.72
CA PHE A 406 4.14 -9.35 -9.84
C PHE A 406 2.76 -8.69 -9.96
N ILE A 407 2.30 -8.41 -11.19
CA ILE A 407 1.01 -7.75 -11.42
C ILE A 407 -0.14 -8.60 -10.90
N HIS A 408 -0.12 -9.93 -11.10
CA HIS A 408 -1.12 -10.81 -10.51
C HIS A 408 -1.15 -10.74 -8.99
N SER A 409 0.02 -10.69 -8.35
CA SER A 409 0.09 -10.54 -6.89
C SER A 409 -0.42 -9.19 -6.41
N LEU A 410 -0.05 -8.10 -7.10
CA LEU A 410 -0.53 -6.76 -6.81
C LEU A 410 -2.05 -6.72 -6.88
N LEU A 411 -2.60 -7.11 -8.03
CA LEU A 411 -4.03 -7.06 -8.26
C LEU A 411 -4.79 -7.99 -7.32
N HIS A 412 -4.26 -9.15 -6.97
CA HIS A 412 -4.89 -10.06 -6.00
C HIS A 412 -5.20 -9.36 -4.66
N TYR A 413 -4.31 -8.48 -4.17
CA TYR A 413 -4.50 -7.76 -2.91
C TYR A 413 -5.18 -6.40 -3.06
N SER A 414 -5.20 -5.82 -4.26
CA SER A 414 -5.82 -4.54 -4.52
C SER A 414 -7.35 -4.56 -4.37
N ASN A 415 -7.93 -3.41 -4.02
CA ASN A 415 -9.38 -3.20 -3.99
C ASN A 415 -9.99 -3.21 -5.41
N ILE A 416 -11.32 -3.16 -5.53
CA ILE A 416 -11.99 -3.21 -6.84
C ILE A 416 -11.70 -1.98 -7.70
N GLU A 417 -11.51 -0.81 -7.09
CA GLU A 417 -11.25 0.47 -7.77
C GLU A 417 -9.90 0.43 -8.52
N VAL A 418 -8.83 -0.05 -7.86
CA VAL A 418 -7.52 -0.22 -8.51
C VAL A 418 -7.57 -1.20 -9.68
N VAL A 419 -8.42 -2.24 -9.60
CA VAL A 419 -8.59 -3.16 -10.73
C VAL A 419 -9.39 -2.51 -11.87
N GLN A 420 -10.31 -1.58 -11.57
CA GLN A 420 -10.97 -0.77 -12.60
C GLN A 420 -9.97 0.16 -13.28
N ASP A 421 -9.15 0.88 -12.50
CA ASP A 421 -8.09 1.75 -13.03
C ASP A 421 -7.12 0.96 -13.93
N PHE A 422 -6.77 -0.26 -13.51
CA PHE A 422 -5.99 -1.21 -14.32
C PHE A 422 -6.67 -1.53 -15.66
N LEU A 423 -7.97 -1.88 -15.67
CA LEU A 423 -8.72 -2.17 -16.90
C LEU A 423 -8.83 -0.94 -17.81
N ASP A 424 -9.05 0.24 -17.25
CA ASP A 424 -9.13 1.49 -18.01
C ASP A 424 -7.80 1.83 -18.69
N LYS A 425 -6.66 1.54 -18.04
CA LYS A 425 -5.32 1.67 -18.65
C LYS A 425 -5.16 0.77 -19.87
N PHE A 426 -5.74 -0.44 -19.90
CA PHE A 426 -5.72 -1.28 -21.12
C PHE A 426 -6.58 -0.73 -22.23
N VAL A 427 -7.73 -0.12 -21.91
CA VAL A 427 -8.58 0.47 -22.95
C VAL A 427 -7.84 1.58 -23.69
N MET A 428 -6.90 2.25 -23.02
CA MET A 428 -6.01 3.28 -23.61
C MET A 428 -4.79 2.71 -24.33
N LEU A 429 -4.51 1.40 -24.20
CA LEU A 429 -3.36 0.76 -24.84
C LEU A 429 -3.59 0.66 -26.34
N ASN A 430 -2.68 1.25 -27.11
CA ASN A 430 -2.67 1.18 -28.57
C ASN A 430 -1.40 0.48 -29.07
N GLY A 431 -1.40 0.03 -30.33
CA GLY A 431 -0.19 -0.47 -30.98
C GLY A 431 0.18 -1.92 -30.65
N ILE A 432 -0.80 -2.74 -30.28
CA ILE A 432 -0.65 -4.20 -30.22
C ILE A 432 -0.50 -4.75 -31.64
N LYS A 433 0.55 -5.55 -31.88
CA LYS A 433 0.93 -6.03 -33.22
C LYS A 433 0.98 -7.54 -33.33
N THR A 434 1.19 -8.26 -32.23
CA THR A 434 1.41 -9.71 -32.25
C THR A 434 0.36 -10.49 -31.47
N ASP A 435 0.26 -11.78 -31.77
CA ASP A 435 -0.59 -12.73 -31.07
C ASP A 435 -0.08 -13.03 -29.64
N ILE A 436 1.24 -13.01 -29.42
CA ILE A 436 1.84 -13.16 -28.08
C ILE A 436 1.43 -11.99 -27.17
N GLN A 437 1.46 -10.75 -27.66
CA GLN A 437 0.98 -9.58 -26.91
C GLN A 437 -0.49 -9.73 -26.51
N LEU A 438 -1.35 -10.16 -27.43
CA LEU A 438 -2.76 -10.42 -27.13
C LEU A 438 -2.95 -11.50 -26.06
N LEU A 439 -2.21 -12.61 -26.16
CA LEU A 439 -2.27 -13.66 -25.15
C LEU A 439 -1.78 -13.16 -23.78
N TYR A 440 -0.79 -12.27 -23.76
CA TYR A 440 -0.32 -11.63 -22.53
C TYR A 440 -1.41 -10.78 -21.86
N LEU A 441 -2.23 -10.07 -22.64
CA LEU A 441 -3.41 -9.37 -22.11
C LEU A 441 -4.44 -10.34 -21.51
N CYS A 442 -4.70 -11.47 -22.19
CA CYS A 442 -5.56 -12.52 -21.65
C CYS A 442 -5.01 -13.09 -20.34
N ALA A 443 -3.69 -13.32 -20.26
CA ALA A 443 -3.04 -13.84 -19.07
C ALA A 443 -3.11 -12.85 -17.89
N LEU A 444 -3.01 -11.55 -18.15
CA LEU A 444 -3.15 -10.49 -17.15
C LEU A 444 -4.57 -10.42 -16.57
N VAL A 445 -5.59 -10.42 -17.43
CA VAL A 445 -6.99 -10.20 -17.02
C VAL A 445 -7.69 -11.49 -16.62
N GLY A 446 -7.28 -12.63 -17.17
CA GLY A 446 -7.97 -13.91 -16.98
C GLY A 446 -8.23 -14.28 -15.52
N PRO A 447 -7.21 -14.24 -14.64
CA PRO A 447 -7.39 -14.49 -13.22
C PRO A 447 -8.27 -13.46 -12.50
N LEU A 448 -8.57 -12.30 -13.08
CA LEU A 448 -9.33 -11.23 -12.42
C LEU A 448 -10.84 -11.32 -12.71
N ILE A 449 -11.25 -12.07 -13.73
CA ILE A 449 -12.65 -12.11 -14.20
C ILE A 449 -13.61 -12.50 -13.07
N TYR A 450 -13.22 -13.46 -12.22
CA TYR A 450 -14.06 -13.90 -11.10
C TYR A 450 -14.38 -12.77 -10.11
N ARG A 451 -13.51 -11.74 -10.01
CA ARG A 451 -13.71 -10.62 -9.08
C ARG A 451 -14.82 -9.68 -9.51
N PHE A 452 -15.27 -9.78 -10.76
CA PHE A 452 -16.28 -8.92 -11.35
C PHE A 452 -17.56 -9.67 -11.73
N GLU A 453 -17.79 -10.86 -11.18
CA GLU A 453 -18.99 -11.68 -11.44
C GLU A 453 -20.31 -10.93 -11.21
N HIS A 454 -20.28 -9.85 -10.42
CA HIS A 454 -21.44 -8.99 -10.16
C HIS A 454 -21.43 -7.63 -10.89
N ASN A 455 -20.32 -7.24 -11.55
CA ASN A 455 -20.13 -5.93 -12.19
C ASN A 455 -19.46 -6.05 -13.57
N PHE A 456 -20.22 -6.52 -14.57
CA PHE A 456 -19.68 -6.84 -15.89
C PHE A 456 -19.31 -5.63 -16.77
N LEU A 457 -19.73 -4.41 -16.43
CA LEU A 457 -19.53 -3.23 -17.29
C LEU A 457 -18.05 -2.98 -17.64
N PHE A 458 -17.15 -3.12 -16.67
CA PHE A 458 -15.71 -2.89 -16.87
C PHE A 458 -15.05 -4.01 -17.67
N ILE A 459 -15.52 -5.24 -17.52
CA ILE A 459 -15.05 -6.35 -18.35
C ILE A 459 -15.56 -6.20 -19.77
N GLN A 460 -16.78 -5.70 -19.97
CA GLN A 460 -17.34 -5.47 -21.30
C GLN A 460 -16.56 -4.41 -22.09
N SER A 461 -16.17 -3.29 -21.46
CA SER A 461 -15.32 -2.29 -22.10
C SER A 461 -13.96 -2.86 -22.50
N PHE A 462 -13.32 -3.61 -21.60
CA PHE A 462 -12.08 -4.34 -21.90
C PHE A 462 -12.25 -5.32 -23.07
N LEU A 463 -13.26 -6.19 -23.02
CA LEU A 463 -13.50 -7.21 -24.05
C LEU A 463 -13.77 -6.60 -25.43
N ARG A 464 -14.49 -5.47 -25.48
CA ARG A 464 -14.71 -4.73 -26.71
C ARG A 464 -13.39 -4.26 -27.33
N THR A 465 -12.55 -3.58 -26.54
CA THR A 465 -11.24 -3.11 -27.00
C THR A 465 -10.31 -4.27 -27.34
N PHE A 466 -10.35 -5.35 -26.56
CA PHE A 466 -9.58 -6.56 -26.84
C PHE A 466 -9.94 -7.19 -28.19
N ILE A 467 -11.24 -7.30 -28.51
CA ILE A 467 -11.69 -7.87 -29.79
C ILE A 467 -11.34 -6.95 -30.98
N GLN A 468 -11.30 -5.63 -30.78
CA GLN A 468 -10.74 -4.70 -31.78
C GLN A 468 -9.26 -4.97 -32.03
N HIS A 469 -8.45 -5.11 -30.98
CA HIS A 469 -7.04 -5.46 -31.13
C HIS A 469 -6.85 -6.84 -31.79
N LEU A 470 -7.68 -7.83 -31.46
CA LEU A 470 -7.69 -9.13 -32.13
C LEU A 470 -7.97 -8.99 -33.63
N HIS A 471 -8.91 -8.12 -34.01
CA HIS A 471 -9.17 -7.82 -35.42
C HIS A 471 -7.93 -7.25 -36.10
N ASP A 472 -7.33 -6.21 -35.52
CA ASP A 472 -6.19 -5.51 -36.13
C ASP A 472 -4.95 -6.41 -36.27
N VAL A 473 -4.63 -7.20 -35.24
CA VAL A 473 -3.52 -8.16 -35.28
C VAL A 473 -3.77 -9.23 -36.33
N THR A 474 -4.97 -9.82 -36.36
CA THR A 474 -5.30 -10.86 -37.35
C THR A 474 -5.36 -10.32 -38.77
N LEU A 475 -5.70 -9.05 -38.97
CA LEU A 475 -5.61 -8.36 -40.27
C LEU A 475 -4.16 -8.28 -40.75
N ASN A 476 -3.26 -7.80 -39.89
CA ASN A 476 -1.84 -7.63 -40.18
C ASN A 476 -1.09 -8.97 -40.33
N MET A 477 -1.60 -10.02 -39.71
CA MET A 477 -1.04 -11.36 -39.85
C MET A 477 -1.37 -11.96 -41.22
N LYS A 478 -0.33 -12.36 -41.96
CA LYS A 478 -0.45 -13.17 -43.17
C LYS A 478 -0.78 -14.62 -42.80
N LEU A 479 -2.03 -14.88 -42.39
CA LEU A 479 -2.51 -16.21 -42.03
C LEU A 479 -2.25 -17.24 -43.14
N GLU A 480 -2.23 -16.82 -44.41
CA GLU A 480 -1.93 -17.68 -45.56
C GLU A 480 -0.53 -18.34 -45.53
N GLU A 481 0.47 -17.71 -44.88
CA GLU A 481 1.85 -18.22 -44.77
C GLU A 481 2.09 -19.05 -43.49
N CYS A 482 1.19 -18.98 -42.48
CA CYS A 482 1.33 -19.60 -41.16
C CYS A 482 0.38 -20.80 -40.90
N GLY A 483 -0.40 -21.24 -41.90
CA GLY A 483 -1.47 -22.22 -41.70
C GLY A 483 -2.76 -21.59 -41.15
N ASP A 484 -3.71 -22.42 -40.68
CA ASP A 484 -5.04 -21.94 -40.27
C ASP A 484 -5.05 -21.08 -38.98
N SER A 485 -4.02 -21.19 -38.13
CA SER A 485 -3.92 -20.49 -36.83
C SER A 485 -2.51 -20.55 -36.22
N THR A 486 -2.31 -19.94 -35.06
CA THR A 486 -1.08 -20.05 -34.24
C THR A 486 -1.37 -20.54 -32.83
N LEU A 487 -0.34 -21.01 -32.12
CA LEU A 487 -0.49 -21.52 -30.75
C LEU A 487 -1.08 -20.47 -29.78
N ALA A 488 -0.68 -19.21 -29.91
CA ALA A 488 -1.22 -18.14 -29.07
C ALA A 488 -2.69 -17.83 -29.42
N LEU A 489 -3.03 -17.80 -30.71
CA LEU A 489 -4.40 -17.55 -31.15
C LEU A 489 -5.37 -18.65 -30.69
N GLU A 490 -4.97 -19.92 -30.71
CA GLU A 490 -5.83 -21.00 -30.18
C GLU A 490 -6.12 -20.82 -28.69
N GLN A 491 -5.13 -20.43 -27.87
CA GLN A 491 -5.36 -20.13 -26.45
C GLN A 491 -6.25 -18.89 -26.24
N ILE A 492 -6.11 -17.88 -27.09
CA ILE A 492 -6.99 -16.70 -27.07
C ILE A 492 -8.44 -17.11 -27.39
N TYR A 493 -8.65 -18.03 -28.34
CA TYR A 493 -9.99 -18.53 -28.66
C TYR A 493 -10.59 -19.31 -27.49
N ASP A 494 -9.82 -20.18 -26.83
CA ASP A 494 -10.26 -20.88 -25.63
C ASP A 494 -10.64 -19.90 -24.50
N PHE A 495 -9.85 -18.85 -24.31
CA PHE A 495 -10.16 -17.78 -23.37
C PHE A 495 -11.49 -17.09 -23.72
N LEU A 496 -11.68 -16.69 -24.97
CA LEU A 496 -12.92 -16.03 -25.45
C LEU A 496 -14.15 -16.93 -25.29
N HIS A 497 -14.00 -18.25 -25.47
CA HIS A 497 -15.06 -19.22 -25.18
C HIS A 497 -15.38 -19.28 -23.68
N CYS A 498 -14.38 -19.20 -22.80
CA CYS A 498 -14.58 -19.17 -21.36
C CYS A 498 -15.38 -17.92 -20.91
N VAL A 499 -15.08 -16.75 -21.49
CA VAL A 499 -15.78 -15.48 -21.17
C VAL A 499 -17.04 -15.23 -22.01
N LYS A 500 -17.45 -16.20 -22.83
CA LYS A 500 -18.61 -16.10 -23.73
C LYS A 500 -19.90 -15.60 -23.05
N PRO A 501 -20.30 -16.05 -21.84
CA PRO A 501 -21.51 -15.56 -21.20
C PRO A 501 -21.51 -14.05 -20.97
N ILE A 502 -20.33 -13.47 -20.71
CA ILE A 502 -20.14 -12.03 -20.48
C ILE A 502 -20.21 -11.27 -21.82
N ILE A 503 -19.62 -11.85 -22.88
CA ILE A 503 -19.61 -11.30 -24.24
C ILE A 503 -21.00 -11.24 -24.85
N MET A 504 -21.81 -12.30 -24.70
CA MET A 504 -23.14 -12.39 -25.33
C MET A 504 -24.14 -11.35 -24.80
N ASN A 505 -23.86 -10.76 -23.63
CA ASN A 505 -24.65 -9.67 -23.07
C ASN A 505 -24.32 -8.30 -23.72
N ASP A 506 -23.24 -8.17 -24.51
CA ASP A 506 -22.87 -6.92 -25.19
C ASP A 506 -23.10 -7.00 -26.72
N ILE A 507 -24.11 -6.25 -27.19
CA ILE A 507 -24.51 -6.17 -28.60
C ILE A 507 -23.35 -5.69 -29.50
N TYR A 508 -22.50 -4.78 -29.03
CA TYR A 508 -21.42 -4.22 -29.84
C TYR A 508 -20.33 -5.24 -30.12
N THR A 509 -20.00 -6.05 -29.12
CA THR A 509 -19.02 -7.12 -29.23
C THR A 509 -19.46 -8.16 -30.25
N SER A 510 -20.75 -8.49 -30.29
CA SER A 510 -21.34 -9.36 -31.31
C SER A 510 -21.23 -8.78 -32.74
N GLY A 511 -21.29 -7.45 -32.87
CA GLY A 511 -21.09 -6.74 -34.14
C GLY A 511 -19.64 -6.81 -34.63
N ILE A 512 -18.67 -6.64 -33.74
CA ILE A 512 -17.23 -6.67 -34.10
C ILE A 512 -16.80 -8.09 -34.50
N ILE A 513 -17.33 -9.13 -33.85
CA ILE A 513 -17.04 -10.53 -34.22
C ILE A 513 -17.38 -10.81 -35.69
N ARG A 514 -18.42 -10.18 -36.24
CA ARG A 514 -18.81 -10.31 -37.66
C ARG A 514 -17.85 -9.63 -38.64
N LEU A 515 -16.93 -8.80 -38.15
CA LEU A 515 -15.91 -8.11 -38.95
C LEU A 515 -14.58 -8.87 -38.99
N LEU A 516 -14.38 -9.87 -38.13
CA LEU A 516 -13.14 -10.67 -38.07
C LEU A 516 -12.90 -11.47 -39.36
N LYS A 517 -11.67 -11.92 -39.64
CA LYS A 517 -11.39 -12.80 -40.79
C LYS A 517 -12.16 -14.12 -40.68
N LEU A 518 -12.59 -14.70 -41.80
CA LEU A 518 -13.43 -15.91 -41.85
C LEU A 518 -12.90 -17.10 -41.01
N PRO A 519 -11.59 -17.42 -40.99
CA PRO A 519 -11.05 -18.49 -40.14
C PRO A 519 -11.26 -18.21 -38.63
N VAL A 520 -11.05 -16.96 -38.23
CA VAL A 520 -11.25 -16.47 -36.86
C VAL A 520 -12.74 -16.51 -36.50
N GLN A 521 -13.60 -16.07 -37.42
CA GLN A 521 -15.05 -16.15 -37.25
C GLN A 521 -15.54 -17.58 -37.07
N ASN A 522 -14.99 -18.54 -37.83
CA ASN A 522 -15.38 -19.95 -37.74
C ASN A 522 -14.94 -20.59 -36.41
N ARG A 523 -13.83 -20.13 -35.83
CA ARG A 523 -13.34 -20.57 -34.50
C ARG A 523 -14.13 -19.95 -33.36
N LEU A 524 -14.54 -18.70 -33.55
CA LEU A 524 -15.41 -17.96 -32.65
C LEU A 524 -16.90 -18.15 -32.98
N ARG A 525 -17.26 -19.07 -33.90
CA ARG A 525 -18.65 -19.25 -34.33
C ARG A 525 -19.48 -19.58 -33.10
N LEU A 526 -20.32 -18.57 -32.83
CA LEU A 526 -21.24 -18.40 -31.72
C LEU A 526 -22.22 -19.56 -31.62
#